data_AF-A0A7C9A9C1-F1
#
_entry.id   AF-A0A7C9A9C1-F1
#
_cell.length_a   1.000
_cell.length_b   1.000
_cell.length_c   1.000
_cell.angle_alpha   90.00
_cell.angle_beta   90.00
_cell.angle_gamma   90.00
#
_symmetry.space_group_name_H-M   'P 1'
#
loop_
_entity.id
_entity.type
_entity.pdbx_description
1 polymer ?
#
loop_
_entity_poly.entity_id
_entity_poly.type
_entity_poly.pdbx_seq_one_letter_code
_entity_poly.pdbx_strand_id
1 'polypeptide(L)'
;MLKLTLACCKVYISESRNKAALEMIERAAKLFPEARIINKFEDDTYNRVGYTLVSKITPNAASDISPLKEAVFAMVKSAFEVVDLDKHRGSHPRLGVVDHICFHPLADSSLEEAASIARSLASEIGTGLEGLYALFSINPSNEVQVENKISRKKKLYIQ
;
A
#
# COMPACT_ATOMS: atom_id res chain seq x y z
N MET A 1 27.15 4.98 18.14
CA MET A 1 26.71 4.98 16.73
C MET A 1 25.22 5.28 16.70
N LEU A 2 24.78 6.23 15.88
CA LEU A 2 23.35 6.42 15.62
C LEU A 2 22.85 5.23 14.81
N LYS A 3 21.87 4.50 15.33
CA LYS A 3 21.23 3.37 14.64
C LYS A 3 20.38 3.89 13.50
N LEU A 4 20.51 3.28 12.32
CA LEU A 4 19.72 3.64 11.16
C LEU A 4 18.43 2.82 11.18
N THR A 5 17.31 3.50 11.36
CA THR A 5 16.00 2.84 11.48
C THR A 5 15.18 3.15 10.23
N LEU A 6 14.83 2.13 9.46
CA LEU A 6 14.10 2.24 8.19
C LEU A 6 12.87 1.34 8.21
N ALA A 7 11.87 1.66 7.41
CA ALA A 7 10.79 0.75 7.08
C ALA A 7 10.56 0.73 5.58
N CYS A 8 10.09 -0.42 5.09
CA CYS A 8 9.66 -0.63 3.72
C CYS A 8 8.16 -0.87 3.68
N CYS A 9 7.49 -0.37 2.65
CA CYS A 9 6.13 -0.77 2.31
C CYS A 9 6.06 -1.24 0.86
N LYS A 10 5.45 -2.41 0.63
CA LYS A 10 5.08 -2.89 -0.68
C LYS A 10 3.59 -2.64 -0.91
N VAL A 11 3.25 -1.95 -1.99
CA VAL A 11 1.87 -1.65 -2.38
C VAL A 11 1.61 -2.27 -3.73
N TYR A 12 0.56 -3.10 -3.82
CA TYR A 12 0.15 -3.73 -5.06
C TYR A 12 -1.19 -3.18 -5.55
N ILE A 13 -1.21 -2.70 -6.79
CA ILE A 13 -2.36 -2.04 -7.40
C ILE A 13 -2.76 -2.80 -8.67
N SER A 14 -4.06 -3.02 -8.85
CA SER A 14 -4.67 -3.65 -10.02
C SER A 14 -4.69 -2.70 -11.22
N GLU A 15 -3.51 -2.27 -11.68
CA GLU A 15 -3.30 -1.49 -12.89
C GLU A 15 -1.81 -1.56 -13.27
N SER A 16 -1.47 -1.76 -14.54
CA SER A 16 -0.10 -1.64 -15.04
C SER A 16 -0.01 -1.08 -16.47
N ARG A 17 -1.14 -0.78 -17.11
CA ARG A 17 -1.24 -0.43 -18.53
C ARG A 17 -1.62 1.03 -18.73
N ASN A 18 -2.47 1.58 -17.88
CA ASN A 18 -2.86 2.98 -17.92
C ASN A 18 -1.77 3.88 -17.33
N LYS A 19 -0.85 4.34 -18.19
CA LYS A 19 0.27 5.20 -17.78
C LYS A 19 -0.16 6.49 -17.06
N ALA A 20 -1.26 7.11 -17.49
CA ALA A 20 -1.75 8.33 -16.84
C ALA A 20 -2.20 8.07 -15.40
N ALA A 21 -2.90 6.96 -15.16
CA ALA A 21 -3.26 6.52 -13.82
C ALA A 21 -2.02 6.24 -12.96
N LEU A 22 -1.05 5.49 -13.49
CA LEU A 22 0.20 5.19 -12.78
C LEU A 22 0.98 6.46 -12.42
N GLU A 23 1.09 7.41 -13.34
CA GLU A 23 1.75 8.68 -13.09
C GLU A 23 1.06 9.49 -11.99
N MET A 24 -0.28 9.51 -11.94
CA MET A 24 -1.03 10.20 -10.87
C MET A 24 -0.75 9.57 -9.51
N ILE A 25 -0.76 8.23 -9.43
CA ILE A 25 -0.44 7.48 -8.21
C ILE A 25 0.99 7.76 -7.74
N GLU A 26 1.97 7.72 -8.65
CA GLU A 26 3.37 8.00 -8.34
C GLU A 26 3.58 9.48 -7.90
N ARG A 27 2.84 10.42 -8.50
CA ARG A 27 2.87 11.84 -8.09
C ARG A 27 2.36 12.03 -6.68
N ALA A 28 1.34 11.28 -6.26
CA ALA A 28 0.81 11.35 -4.90
C ALA A 28 1.90 10.99 -3.85
N ALA A 29 2.69 9.94 -4.09
CA ALA A 29 3.82 9.60 -3.23
C ALA A 29 4.91 10.69 -3.20
N LYS A 30 5.17 11.34 -4.34
CA LYS A 30 6.22 12.36 -4.47
C LYS A 30 5.98 13.61 -3.62
N LEU A 31 4.76 13.83 -3.13
CA LEU A 31 4.45 14.90 -2.16
C LEU A 31 5.12 14.68 -0.80
N PHE A 32 5.59 13.46 -0.52
CA PHE A 32 6.19 13.06 0.75
C PHE A 32 7.67 12.73 0.54
N PRO A 33 8.57 13.72 0.57
CA PRO A 33 9.95 13.49 0.18
C PRO A 33 10.74 12.57 1.11
N GLU A 34 10.25 12.29 2.31
CA GLU A 34 10.92 11.37 3.23
C GLU A 34 10.63 9.90 2.92
N ALA A 35 9.58 9.61 2.14
CA ALA A 35 9.27 8.29 1.62
C ALA A 35 9.62 8.20 0.12
N ARG A 36 10.52 7.28 -0.24
CA ARG A 36 11.01 7.13 -1.61
C ARG A 36 10.49 5.85 -2.23
N ILE A 37 9.90 5.93 -3.42
CA ILE A 37 9.71 4.77 -4.29
C ILE A 37 11.10 4.33 -4.76
N ILE A 38 11.55 3.16 -4.31
CA ILE A 38 12.86 2.59 -4.67
C ILE A 38 12.74 1.49 -5.73
N ASN A 39 11.55 0.95 -5.93
CA ASN A 39 11.28 -0.06 -6.94
C ASN A 39 9.86 0.06 -7.47
N LYS A 40 9.70 -0.20 -8.76
CA LYS A 40 8.43 -0.34 -9.47
C LYS A 40 8.52 -1.61 -10.31
N PHE A 41 7.61 -2.54 -10.07
CA PHE A 41 7.48 -3.78 -10.83
C PHE A 41 6.15 -3.76 -11.56
N GLU A 42 6.19 -3.61 -12.88
CA GLU A 42 5.00 -3.61 -13.74
C GLU A 42 4.86 -4.97 -14.41
N ASP A 43 3.72 -5.62 -14.22
CA ASP A 43 3.39 -6.88 -14.89
C ASP A 43 2.17 -6.67 -15.80
N ASP A 44 2.43 -6.57 -17.10
CA ASP A 44 1.38 -6.38 -18.10
C ASP A 44 0.43 -7.57 -18.16
N THR A 45 0.91 -8.81 -18.00
CA THR A 45 0.04 -10.01 -18.09
C THR A 45 -0.93 -10.05 -16.92
N TYR A 46 -0.42 -9.74 -15.73
CA TYR A 46 -1.22 -9.67 -14.51
C TYR A 46 -2.08 -8.41 -14.43
N ASN A 47 -1.76 -7.39 -15.23
CA ASN A 47 -2.29 -6.03 -15.13
C ASN A 47 -2.23 -5.52 -13.69
N ARG A 48 -1.03 -5.60 -13.11
CA ARG A 48 -0.77 -5.30 -11.71
C ARG A 48 0.61 -4.67 -11.56
N VAL A 49 0.68 -3.60 -10.77
CA VAL A 49 1.95 -2.94 -10.43
C VAL A 49 2.24 -3.15 -8.95
N GLY A 50 3.51 -3.44 -8.64
CA GLY A 50 4.05 -3.45 -7.29
C GLY A 50 5.01 -2.30 -7.07
N TYR A 51 4.70 -1.40 -6.14
CA TYR A 51 5.61 -0.34 -5.70
C TYR A 51 6.29 -0.74 -4.39
N THR A 52 7.57 -0.43 -4.25
CA THR A 52 8.28 -0.53 -2.96
C THR A 52 8.72 0.86 -2.52
N LEU A 53 8.20 1.30 -1.38
CA LEU A 53 8.53 2.56 -0.74
C LEU A 53 9.42 2.32 0.48
N VAL A 54 10.40 3.18 0.70
CA VAL A 54 11.26 3.16 1.89
C VAL A 54 11.32 4.54 2.51
N SER A 55 11.25 4.58 3.84
CA SER A 55 11.41 5.80 4.64
C SER A 55 12.26 5.53 5.87
N LYS A 56 12.89 6.58 6.39
CA LYS A 56 13.33 6.58 7.79
C LYS A 56 12.11 6.54 8.70
N ILE A 57 12.26 5.85 9.82
CA ILE A 57 11.29 5.89 10.91
C ILE A 57 12.01 6.32 12.18
N THR A 58 11.34 7.11 12.99
CA THR A 58 11.86 7.49 14.30
C THR A 58 11.42 6.45 15.31
N PRO A 59 12.34 5.74 15.97
CA PRO A 59 11.99 4.76 16.98
C PRO A 59 11.13 5.38 18.08
N ASN A 60 10.10 4.66 18.53
CA ASN A 60 9.14 5.12 19.55
C ASN A 60 8.35 6.40 19.19
N ALA A 61 8.41 6.89 17.95
CA ALA A 61 7.50 7.94 17.52
C ALA A 61 6.09 7.40 17.36
N ALA A 62 5.09 8.25 17.57
CA ALA A 62 3.71 7.91 17.27
C ALA A 62 3.59 7.49 15.80
N SER A 63 3.00 6.32 15.55
CA SER A 63 2.83 5.76 14.21
C SER A 63 2.00 6.64 13.28
N ASP A 64 1.24 7.57 13.85
CA ASP A 64 0.44 8.56 13.14
C ASP A 64 1.30 9.60 12.38
N ILE A 65 2.58 9.78 12.76
CA ILE A 65 3.52 10.71 12.12
C ILE A 65 4.59 9.91 11.37
N SER A 66 4.16 9.13 10.38
CA SER A 66 5.04 8.33 9.53
C SER A 66 4.97 8.79 8.08
N PRO A 67 6.06 9.36 7.51
CA PRO A 67 6.07 9.75 6.09
C PRO A 67 5.77 8.58 5.15
N LEU A 68 6.13 7.35 5.55
CA LEU A 68 5.81 6.14 4.81
C LEU A 68 4.29 5.88 4.79
N LYS A 69 3.62 6.05 5.94
CA LYS A 69 2.16 5.91 6.06
C LYS A 69 1.46 6.91 5.15
N GLU A 70 1.81 8.18 5.27
CA GLU A 70 1.20 9.28 4.51
C GLU A 70 1.39 9.12 3.00
N ALA A 71 2.60 8.76 2.56
CA ALA A 71 2.87 8.51 1.15
C ALA A 71 2.05 7.34 0.60
N VAL A 72 1.97 6.23 1.34
CA VAL A 72 1.18 5.07 0.94
C VAL A 72 -0.31 5.40 0.94
N PHE A 73 -0.82 6.12 1.94
CA PHE A 73 -2.20 6.57 1.99
C PHE A 73 -2.55 7.43 0.77
N ALA A 74 -1.70 8.39 0.42
CA ALA A 74 -1.91 9.24 -0.75
C ALA A 74 -1.90 8.44 -2.08
N MET A 75 -1.00 7.46 -2.22
CA MET A 75 -1.01 6.54 -3.36
C MET A 75 -2.30 5.74 -3.44
N VAL A 76 -2.75 5.18 -2.30
CA VAL A 76 -3.98 4.40 -2.21
C VAL A 76 -5.15 5.27 -2.63
N LYS A 77 -5.32 6.45 -2.01
CA LYS A 77 -6.39 7.40 -2.37
C LYS A 77 -6.38 7.73 -3.85
N SER A 78 -5.22 8.08 -4.41
CA SER A 78 -5.10 8.38 -5.84
C SER A 78 -5.49 7.18 -6.70
N ALA A 79 -5.09 5.96 -6.33
CA ALA A 79 -5.45 4.75 -7.05
C ALA A 79 -6.97 4.55 -7.11
N PHE A 80 -7.69 4.78 -6.01
CA PHE A 80 -9.16 4.72 -5.99
C PHE A 80 -9.82 5.74 -6.91
N GLU A 81 -9.23 6.91 -7.08
CA GLU A 81 -9.76 7.95 -7.95
C GLU A 81 -9.54 7.67 -9.45
N VAL A 82 -8.45 6.99 -9.80
CA VAL A 82 -8.00 6.87 -11.21
C VAL A 82 -8.12 5.47 -11.82
N VAL A 83 -8.24 4.42 -11.01
CA VAL A 83 -8.33 3.04 -11.48
C VAL A 83 -9.79 2.60 -11.61
N ASP A 84 -10.17 2.20 -12.83
CA ASP A 84 -11.50 1.67 -13.14
C ASP A 84 -11.47 0.13 -13.19
N LEU A 85 -11.96 -0.50 -12.12
CA LEU A 85 -12.04 -1.97 -12.02
C LEU A 85 -13.05 -2.60 -12.98
N ASP A 86 -14.04 -1.88 -13.47
CA ASP A 86 -15.01 -2.42 -14.42
C ASP A 86 -14.37 -2.63 -15.80
N LYS A 87 -13.37 -1.81 -16.13
CA LYS A 87 -12.53 -1.94 -17.33
C LYS A 87 -11.29 -2.79 -17.12
N HIS A 88 -10.87 -3.03 -15.89
CA HIS A 88 -9.67 -3.82 -15.58
C HIS A 88 -9.78 -5.27 -16.09
N ARG A 89 -8.77 -5.71 -16.84
CA ARG A 89 -8.58 -7.10 -17.30
C ARG A 89 -7.15 -7.55 -17.02
N GLY A 90 -6.97 -8.66 -16.31
CA GLY A 90 -5.65 -9.20 -15.97
C GLY A 90 -5.77 -10.65 -15.49
N SER A 91 -4.72 -11.46 -15.68
CA SER A 91 -4.75 -12.88 -15.32
C SER A 91 -4.51 -13.15 -13.83
N HIS A 92 -4.17 -12.13 -13.05
CA HIS A 92 -3.93 -12.26 -11.61
C HIS A 92 -5.24 -12.04 -10.84
N PRO A 93 -5.63 -12.96 -9.93
CA PRO A 93 -6.78 -12.74 -9.05
C PRO A 93 -6.59 -11.47 -8.22
N ARG A 94 -7.63 -10.64 -8.13
CA ARG A 94 -7.58 -9.38 -7.38
C ARG A 94 -8.70 -9.28 -6.35
N LEU A 95 -8.41 -8.56 -5.27
CA LEU A 95 -9.36 -8.22 -4.22
C LEU A 95 -10.00 -6.85 -4.46
N GLY A 96 -9.26 -5.91 -5.07
CA GLY A 96 -9.73 -4.54 -5.26
C GLY A 96 -8.80 -3.71 -6.14
N VAL A 97 -8.92 -2.38 -6.04
CA VAL A 97 -7.99 -1.45 -6.70
C VAL A 97 -6.60 -1.62 -6.11
N VAL A 98 -6.51 -1.73 -4.79
CA VAL A 98 -5.28 -2.03 -4.06
C VAL A 98 -5.43 -3.40 -3.43
N ASP A 99 -4.66 -4.38 -3.88
CA ASP A 99 -4.82 -5.77 -3.44
C ASP A 99 -4.14 -6.02 -2.09
N HIS A 100 -2.94 -5.47 -1.92
CA HIS A 100 -2.05 -5.84 -0.83
C HIS A 100 -1.13 -4.68 -0.48
N ILE A 101 -1.05 -4.39 0.82
CA ILE A 101 -0.14 -3.42 1.41
C ILE A 101 0.64 -4.16 2.50
N CYS A 102 1.96 -4.21 2.39
CA CYS A 102 2.79 -5.00 3.30
C CYS A 102 3.97 -4.18 3.83
N PHE A 103 4.03 -4.02 5.15
CA PHE A 103 5.11 -3.30 5.81
C PHE A 103 6.18 -4.28 6.29
N HIS A 104 7.44 -3.88 6.12
CA HIS A 104 8.59 -4.68 6.51
C HIS A 104 9.55 -3.82 7.32
N PRO A 105 10.05 -4.30 8.48
CA PRO A 105 11.16 -3.65 9.14
C PRO A 105 12.42 -3.75 8.26
N LEU A 106 13.22 -2.69 8.26
CA LEU A 106 14.51 -2.60 7.61
C LEU A 106 15.56 -2.01 8.55
N ALA A 107 16.80 -2.45 8.39
CA ALA A 107 17.92 -2.04 9.24
C ALA A 107 17.61 -2.29 10.73
N ASP A 108 17.70 -1.28 11.60
CA ASP A 108 17.52 -1.45 13.05
C ASP A 108 16.05 -1.40 13.53
N SER A 109 15.06 -1.34 12.62
CA SER A 109 13.64 -1.34 13.03
C SER A 109 13.14 -2.72 13.45
N SER A 110 12.16 -2.70 14.34
CA SER A 110 11.46 -3.87 14.84
C SER A 110 10.20 -4.17 14.04
N LEU A 111 9.77 -5.43 14.12
CA LEU A 111 8.49 -5.87 13.56
C LEU A 111 7.31 -5.07 14.14
N GLU A 112 7.36 -4.72 15.43
CA GLU A 112 6.30 -3.99 16.11
C GLU A 112 6.18 -2.54 15.59
N GLU A 113 7.29 -1.89 15.26
CA GLU A 113 7.26 -0.56 14.63
C GLU A 113 6.63 -0.62 13.24
N ALA A 114 7.00 -1.60 12.41
CA ALA A 114 6.35 -1.83 11.11
C ALA A 114 4.85 -2.16 11.27
N ALA A 115 4.51 -2.98 12.27
CA ALA A 115 3.15 -3.35 12.61
C ALA A 115 2.29 -2.13 13.00
N SER A 116 2.87 -1.24 13.81
CA SER A 116 2.21 -0.04 14.28
C SER A 116 1.86 0.90 13.13
N ILE A 117 2.78 1.07 12.17
CA ILE A 117 2.52 1.87 10.96
C ILE A 117 1.43 1.22 10.10
N ALA A 118 1.47 -0.10 9.91
CA ALA A 118 0.46 -0.82 9.14
C ALA A 118 -0.95 -0.68 9.76
N ARG A 119 -1.06 -0.79 11.09
CA ARG A 119 -2.33 -0.62 11.81
C ARG A 119 -2.85 0.82 11.74
N SER A 120 -1.97 1.82 11.90
CA SER A 120 -2.35 3.23 11.75
C SER A 120 -2.86 3.52 10.33
N LEU A 121 -2.15 3.04 9.30
CA LEU A 121 -2.60 3.16 7.90
C LEU A 121 -3.96 2.48 7.69
N ALA A 122 -4.13 1.24 8.17
CA ALA A 122 -5.36 0.49 8.00
C ALA A 122 -6.56 1.17 8.69
N SER A 123 -6.34 1.75 9.87
CA SER A 123 -7.35 2.56 10.57
C SER A 123 -7.75 3.78 9.76
N GLU A 124 -6.79 4.52 9.21
CA GLU A 124 -7.03 5.73 8.41
C GLU A 124 -7.72 5.43 7.09
N ILE A 125 -7.36 4.33 6.43
CA ILE A 125 -8.06 3.80 5.26
C ILE A 125 -9.51 3.44 5.62
N GLY A 126 -9.72 2.75 6.74
CA GLY A 126 -11.06 2.31 7.15
C GLY A 126 -12.02 3.45 7.47
N THR A 127 -11.51 4.59 7.96
CA THR A 127 -12.32 5.77 8.26
C THR A 127 -12.45 6.74 7.09
N GLY A 128 -11.41 6.85 6.24
CA GLY A 128 -11.33 7.84 5.17
C GLY A 128 -11.81 7.37 3.79
N LEU A 129 -11.88 6.06 3.53
CA LEU A 129 -12.18 5.49 2.22
C LEU A 129 -13.20 4.35 2.33
N GLU A 130 -14.50 4.68 2.25
CA GLU A 130 -15.56 3.68 2.25
C GLU A 130 -15.43 2.73 1.02
N GLY A 131 -15.51 1.42 1.26
CA GLY A 131 -15.49 0.40 0.20
C GLY A 131 -14.10 -0.09 -0.24
N LEU A 132 -13.03 0.35 0.42
CA LEU A 132 -11.67 -0.13 0.18
C LEU A 132 -11.39 -1.46 0.92
N TYR A 133 -11.02 -2.47 0.15
CA TYR A 133 -10.40 -3.71 0.63
C TYR A 133 -8.93 -3.70 0.27
N ALA A 134 -8.07 -3.75 1.28
CA ALA A 134 -6.65 -4.02 1.11
C ALA A 134 -6.26 -5.08 2.14
N LEU A 135 -5.51 -6.09 1.71
CA LEU A 135 -4.88 -7.01 2.65
C LEU A 135 -3.69 -6.29 3.28
N PHE A 136 -3.58 -6.33 4.60
CA PHE A 136 -2.41 -5.85 5.32
C PHE A 136 -1.58 -7.04 5.83
N SER A 137 -0.28 -6.99 5.60
CA SER A 137 0.65 -7.99 6.14
C SER A 137 1.86 -7.29 6.73
N ILE A 138 2.42 -7.86 7.80
CA ILE A 138 3.53 -7.25 8.56
C ILE A 138 4.83 -8.06 8.41
N ASN A 139 4.76 -9.19 7.69
CA ASN A 139 5.86 -10.02 7.18
C ASN A 139 5.17 -11.12 6.34
N PRO A 140 5.76 -11.69 5.26
CA PRO A 140 5.18 -12.87 4.58
C PRO A 140 4.72 -14.01 5.50
N SER A 141 5.24 -14.10 6.73
CA SER A 141 4.84 -15.13 7.72
C SER A 141 3.75 -14.70 8.72
N ASN A 142 3.46 -13.40 8.88
CA ASN A 142 2.52 -12.86 9.87
C ASN A 142 1.57 -11.86 9.20
N GLU A 143 0.37 -12.33 8.85
CA GLU A 143 -0.70 -11.50 8.32
C GLU A 143 -1.49 -10.83 9.46
N VAL A 144 -1.75 -9.53 9.33
CA VAL A 144 -2.79 -8.86 10.12
C VAL A 144 -3.92 -8.54 9.15
N GLN A 145 -4.88 -9.44 9.07
CA GLN A 145 -6.04 -9.24 8.22
C GLN A 145 -6.93 -8.17 8.81
N VAL A 146 -6.86 -6.96 8.26
CA VAL A 146 -7.90 -5.95 8.46
C VAL A 146 -8.93 -6.14 7.33
N GLU A 147 -9.87 -7.06 7.53
CA GLU A 147 -11.08 -7.13 6.71
C GLU A 147 -12.02 -5.97 7.13
N ASN A 148 -12.01 -4.86 6.40
CA ASN A 148 -13.13 -3.93 6.51
C ASN A 148 -14.37 -4.56 5.87
N LYS A 149 -15.45 -4.61 6.65
CA LYS A 149 -16.65 -5.40 6.38
C LYS A 149 -17.41 -4.83 5.18
N ILE A 150 -17.64 -5.68 4.18
CA ILE A 150 -18.37 -5.35 2.96
C ILE A 150 -19.82 -4.93 3.27
N SER A 151 -20.20 -3.72 2.86
CA SER A 151 -21.55 -3.50 2.33
C SER A 151 -21.59 -4.02 0.89
N ARG A 152 -22.31 -5.13 0.71
CA ARG A 152 -22.74 -5.82 -0.52
C ARG A 152 -21.89 -5.61 -1.79
N LYS A 153 -20.83 -6.41 -1.97
CA LYS A 153 -20.35 -7.00 -3.26
C LYS A 153 -19.02 -7.75 -3.06
N LYS A 154 -19.03 -8.89 -2.33
CA LYS A 154 -17.98 -9.91 -2.49
C LYS A 154 -18.10 -10.47 -3.92
N LYS A 155 -17.32 -9.95 -4.86
CA LYS A 155 -16.92 -10.69 -6.05
C LYS A 155 -15.41 -10.75 -6.03
N LEU A 156 -14.87 -11.91 -5.68
CA LEU A 156 -13.53 -12.28 -6.07
C LEU A 156 -13.57 -12.27 -7.61
N TYR A 157 -13.00 -11.24 -8.24
CA TYR A 157 -12.97 -11.16 -9.70
C TYR A 157 -11.83 -12.05 -10.17
N ILE A 158 -12.10 -13.35 -10.21
CA ILE A 158 -11.34 -14.28 -11.04
C ILE A 158 -11.93 -14.12 -12.44
N GLN A 159 -11.16 -13.55 -13.37
CA GLN A 159 -11.48 -13.57 -14.80
C GLN A 159 -10.91 -14.82 -15.43
#